data_AF-A0A965JVY1-F1
#
_entry.id   AF-A0A965JVY1-F1
#
_cell.length_a   1.000
_cell.length_b   1.000
_cell.length_c   1.000
_cell.angle_alpha   90.00
_cell.angle_beta   90.00
_cell.angle_gamma   90.00
#
_symmetry.space_group_name_H-M   'P 1'
#
loop_
_entity.id
_entity.type
_entity.pdbx_description
1 polymer ?
#
loop_
_entity_poly.entity_id
_entity_poly.type
_entity_poly.pdbx_seq_one_letter_code
_entity_poly.pdbx_strand_id
1 'polypeptide(L)'
;MKKNLQIISIFLVSSFSIFAQTNVTFKVDMNQSPMPSGSIPEVNGIFNGWCGSCAPMTDVNSDGIWELTISLAEGAYEYKFSYSNWAGQEALMPGSSCTVTSGNFTNRTLTVGLSDMVLPTVCWNSCSATCVAPPVPVTFKVDMTQQNGFTIPEVNGTFNGFCGSCNAMTDANSDGIWETTILLAAGSYEYKFSHDNWAGQEALLQGAPCTVSAFNFTNRSLTVGTDTMNLNPVCYGLCTACNGSSSVTFKVDMSNYTGTINTGVFLNGNFNQFCGSCNPMTDANSDGIWETTMLLANDTIEYLFSVDGWSAQEQFTVEDAACTFTNNGFTNRYLIVSATTSLPAVCYESCSTCPGAGLSYFENKDVKISPNPSTGKFIISSENGIYFKNVTNVVGEEILLLNGSETSIDLEKFDSGIYFLNYISGQEIQTIRLIKN
;
A
#
# COMPACT_ATOMS: atom_id res chain seq x y z
N MET A 1 73.77 78.53 25.40
CA MET A 1 73.69 77.55 24.29
C MET A 1 72.48 76.67 24.51
N LYS A 2 71.56 76.67 23.55
CA LYS A 2 70.35 75.84 23.52
C LYS A 2 70.71 74.38 23.26
N LYS A 3 69.98 73.45 23.87
CA LYS A 3 69.51 72.20 23.22
C LYS A 3 68.33 71.66 24.03
N ASN A 4 67.12 72.06 23.62
CA ASN A 4 65.88 71.43 24.06
C ASN A 4 65.72 70.13 23.27
N LEU A 5 65.68 69.01 23.97
CA LEU A 5 65.38 67.70 23.40
C LEU A 5 63.86 67.49 23.50
N GLN A 6 63.15 67.68 22.37
CA GLN A 6 61.74 67.32 22.28
C GLN A 6 61.63 65.84 21.94
N ILE A 7 61.02 65.05 22.83
CA ILE A 7 60.60 63.68 22.57
C ILE A 7 59.22 63.77 21.92
N ILE A 8 59.15 63.41 20.63
CA ILE A 8 57.89 63.28 19.89
C ILE A 8 57.42 61.83 20.07
N SER A 9 56.40 61.62 20.91
CA SER A 9 55.65 60.37 20.94
C SER A 9 54.72 60.32 19.72
N ILE A 10 55.06 59.51 18.73
CA ILE A 10 54.17 59.15 17.62
C ILE A 10 53.17 58.13 18.16
N PHE A 11 51.93 58.56 18.42
CA PHE A 11 50.79 57.68 18.64
C PHE A 11 50.37 57.11 17.28
N LEU A 12 50.69 55.84 17.02
CA LEU A 12 50.19 55.11 15.86
C LEU A 12 48.72 54.76 16.13
N VAL A 13 47.80 55.59 15.67
CA VAL A 13 46.36 55.27 15.69
C VAL A 13 46.12 54.27 14.56
N SER A 14 46.14 52.97 14.87
CA SER A 14 45.64 51.94 13.96
C SER A 14 44.13 52.09 13.87
N SER A 15 43.64 52.70 12.79
CA SER A 15 42.22 52.70 12.44
C SER A 15 41.77 51.25 12.22
N PHE A 16 41.13 50.66 13.23
CA PHE A 16 40.35 49.43 13.06
C PHE A 16 39.08 49.82 12.30
N SER A 17 39.07 49.58 10.99
CA SER A 17 37.85 49.62 10.19
C SER A 17 36.95 48.48 10.68
N ILE A 18 35.89 48.82 11.40
CA ILE A 18 34.79 47.88 11.66
C ILE A 18 34.03 47.75 10.34
N PHE A 19 34.30 46.68 9.59
CA PHE A 19 33.46 46.33 8.46
C PHE A 19 32.11 45.85 9.00
N ALA A 20 31.01 46.40 8.47
CA ALA A 20 29.69 45.90 8.77
C ALA A 20 29.61 44.43 8.35
N GLN A 21 29.12 43.57 9.25
CA GLN A 21 28.86 42.17 8.96
C GLN A 21 27.37 41.96 8.76
N THR A 22 27.04 41.07 7.84
CA THR A 22 25.71 40.67 7.41
C THR A 22 25.47 39.24 7.86
N ASN A 23 24.31 38.93 8.43
CA ASN A 23 23.98 37.56 8.77
C ASN A 23 23.59 36.77 7.51
N VAL A 24 24.23 35.62 7.30
CA VAL A 24 23.97 34.72 6.17
C VAL A 24 23.52 33.38 6.71
N THR A 25 22.27 33.01 6.43
CA THR A 25 21.73 31.67 6.77
C THR A 25 21.97 30.71 5.61
N PHE A 26 22.80 29.69 5.85
CA PHE A 26 23.05 28.57 4.95
C PHE A 26 22.02 27.48 5.19
N LYS A 27 21.55 26.82 4.12
CA LYS A 27 20.59 25.72 4.18
C LYS A 27 20.98 24.60 3.23
N VAL A 28 21.05 23.37 3.72
CA VAL A 28 21.30 22.18 2.89
C VAL A 28 20.33 21.06 3.23
N ASP A 29 19.68 20.51 2.23
CA ASP A 29 18.87 19.30 2.38
C ASP A 29 19.79 18.07 2.32
N MET A 30 19.83 17.34 3.44
CA MET A 30 20.66 16.16 3.64
C MET A 30 19.87 14.84 3.49
N ASN A 31 18.57 14.87 3.19
CA ASN A 31 17.70 13.69 3.11
C ASN A 31 18.18 12.65 2.09
N GLN A 32 18.92 13.09 1.07
CA GLN A 32 19.46 12.24 -0.01
C GLN A 32 20.99 12.11 0.04
N SER A 33 21.59 12.56 1.14
CA SER A 33 23.04 12.48 1.31
C SER A 33 23.45 11.09 1.83
N PRO A 34 24.68 10.63 1.55
CA PRO A 34 25.23 9.41 2.14
C PRO A 34 25.71 9.63 3.59
N MET A 35 25.31 10.72 4.24
CA MET A 35 25.75 11.07 5.59
C MET A 35 25.29 9.98 6.59
N PRO A 36 26.21 9.35 7.34
CA PRO A 36 25.82 8.33 8.32
C PRO A 36 24.88 8.89 9.39
N SER A 37 23.90 8.10 9.81
CA SER A 37 22.97 8.47 10.89
C SER A 37 23.73 8.92 12.15
N GLY A 38 23.30 10.03 12.74
CA GLY A 38 23.96 10.65 13.91
C GLY A 38 25.15 11.56 13.58
N SER A 39 25.57 11.65 12.31
CA SER A 39 26.54 12.67 11.88
C SER A 39 25.88 14.04 11.74
N ILE A 40 26.68 15.09 11.77
CA ILE A 40 26.23 16.49 11.65
C ILE A 40 26.91 17.10 10.42
N PRO A 41 26.18 17.72 9.49
CA PRO A 41 26.77 18.46 8.40
C PRO A 41 27.43 19.75 8.90
N GLU A 42 28.50 20.16 8.25
CA GLU A 42 29.21 21.40 8.50
C GLU A 42 29.28 22.26 7.23
N VAL A 43 29.33 23.58 7.40
CA VAL A 43 29.59 24.52 6.30
C VAL A 43 31.01 25.07 6.39
N ASN A 44 31.76 24.96 5.29
CA ASN A 44 33.17 25.30 5.22
C ASN A 44 33.38 26.34 4.14
N GLY A 45 34.25 27.32 4.39
CA GLY A 45 34.59 28.30 3.37
C GLY A 45 35.81 29.11 3.75
N ILE A 46 36.14 30.10 2.92
CA ILE A 46 37.26 30.99 3.20
C ILE A 46 37.08 31.75 4.52
N PHE A 47 35.84 31.97 4.97
CA PHE A 47 35.50 32.70 6.20
C PHE A 47 35.81 31.94 7.50
N ASN A 48 35.93 30.61 7.46
CA ASN A 48 36.33 29.80 8.60
C ASN A 48 37.62 29.00 8.33
N GLY A 49 38.38 29.40 7.31
CA GLY A 49 39.63 28.74 6.93
C GLY A 49 39.46 27.28 6.51
N TRP A 50 38.30 26.91 5.93
CA TRP A 50 37.98 25.53 5.54
C TRP A 50 38.06 24.52 6.69
N CYS A 51 37.70 24.94 7.90
CA CYS A 51 37.74 24.10 9.09
C CYS A 51 36.54 23.13 9.18
N GLY A 52 36.78 21.84 8.88
CA GLY A 52 35.79 20.76 8.79
C GLY A 52 34.98 20.43 10.05
N SER A 53 35.18 21.15 11.15
CA SER A 53 34.45 20.97 12.42
C SER A 53 34.08 22.27 13.12
N CYS A 54 34.39 23.44 12.54
CA CYS A 54 34.20 24.73 13.21
C CYS A 54 32.79 25.31 13.05
N ALA A 55 31.99 24.82 12.10
CA ALA A 55 30.68 25.37 11.79
C ALA A 55 29.63 24.25 11.57
N PRO A 56 29.32 23.48 12.62
CA PRO A 56 28.27 22.47 12.57
C PRO A 56 26.89 23.13 12.40
N MET A 57 26.05 22.53 11.57
CA MET A 57 24.69 23.01 11.31
C MET A 57 23.68 22.36 12.25
N THR A 58 22.44 22.84 12.28
CA THR A 58 21.36 22.29 13.10
C THR A 58 20.12 21.98 12.27
N ASP A 59 19.42 20.90 12.60
CA ASP A 59 18.10 20.52 12.08
C ASP A 59 17.09 20.48 13.25
N VAL A 60 16.61 21.65 13.65
CA VAL A 60 15.79 21.82 14.87
C VAL A 60 14.39 21.25 14.71
N ASN A 61 13.86 21.25 13.49
CA ASN A 61 12.52 20.78 13.14
C ASN A 61 12.50 19.33 12.64
N SER A 62 13.67 18.69 12.49
CA SER A 62 13.82 17.28 12.08
C SER A 62 13.22 16.98 10.70
N ASP A 63 13.35 17.91 9.75
CA ASP A 63 12.89 17.75 8.37
C ASP A 63 14.03 17.33 7.41
N GLY A 64 15.26 17.15 7.93
CA GLY A 64 16.44 16.81 7.16
C GLY A 64 17.07 17.99 6.43
N ILE A 65 16.54 19.21 6.58
CA ILE A 65 17.13 20.46 6.09
C ILE A 65 17.94 21.08 7.23
N TRP A 66 19.24 21.12 7.04
CA TRP A 66 20.17 21.64 8.04
C TRP A 66 20.47 23.09 7.79
N GLU A 67 20.49 23.88 8.86
CA GLU A 67 20.64 25.34 8.81
C GLU A 67 21.75 25.84 9.73
N LEU A 68 22.47 26.89 9.30
CA LEU A 68 23.39 27.64 10.14
C LEU A 68 23.47 29.10 9.70
N THR A 69 23.49 30.03 10.65
CA THR A 69 23.68 31.47 10.36
C THR A 69 25.09 31.92 10.76
N ILE A 70 25.81 32.56 9.82
CA ILE A 70 27.16 33.10 10.03
C ILE A 70 27.18 34.58 9.65
N SER A 71 27.78 35.42 10.49
CA SER A 71 27.99 36.84 10.19
C SER A 71 29.23 37.02 9.29
N LEU A 72 29.03 37.49 8.06
CA LEU A 72 30.07 37.68 7.04
C LEU A 72 30.12 39.14 6.59
N ALA A 73 31.31 39.65 6.27
CA ALA A 73 31.43 40.97 5.65
C ALA A 73 30.89 40.93 4.21
N GLU A 74 30.60 42.10 3.63
CA GLU A 74 30.26 42.23 2.21
C GLU A 74 31.41 41.68 1.34
N GLY A 75 31.10 40.85 0.35
CA GLY A 75 32.11 40.30 -0.54
C GLY A 75 31.71 39.00 -1.24
N ALA A 76 32.63 38.49 -2.06
CA ALA A 76 32.50 37.19 -2.71
C ALA A 76 33.19 36.10 -1.89
N TYR A 77 32.52 34.96 -1.71
CA TYR A 77 32.94 33.84 -0.91
C TYR A 77 32.80 32.53 -1.69
N GLU A 78 33.71 31.60 -1.42
CA GLU A 78 33.53 30.19 -1.75
C GLU A 78 33.18 29.40 -0.49
N TYR A 79 32.28 28.43 -0.62
CA TYR A 79 31.91 27.54 0.48
C TYR A 79 31.56 26.13 0.00
N LYS A 80 31.43 25.19 0.95
CA LYS A 80 31.11 23.78 0.70
C LYS A 80 30.51 23.12 1.93
N PHE A 81 29.58 22.18 1.73
CA PHE A 81 29.10 21.34 2.82
C PHE A 81 29.98 20.10 2.99
N SER A 82 30.20 19.69 4.24
CA SER A 82 30.86 18.44 4.63
C SER A 82 30.08 17.75 5.75
N TYR A 83 30.52 16.56 6.16
CA TYR A 83 30.16 15.99 7.45
C TYR A 83 31.35 15.23 8.05
N SER A 84 31.38 15.12 9.38
CA SER A 84 32.32 14.31 10.15
C SER A 84 33.79 14.67 9.86
N ASN A 85 34.12 15.96 9.92
CA ASN A 85 35.48 16.48 9.72
C ASN A 85 36.11 16.00 8.39
N TRP A 86 35.43 16.33 7.29
CA TRP A 86 35.82 15.97 5.91
C TRP A 86 35.81 14.47 5.59
N ALA A 87 35.28 13.60 6.46
CA ALA A 87 35.07 12.19 6.12
C ALA A 87 34.11 12.02 4.93
N GLY A 88 33.12 12.91 4.82
CA GLY A 88 32.36 13.13 3.61
C GLY A 88 32.32 14.60 3.23
N GLN A 89 32.30 14.87 1.93
CA GLN A 89 32.21 16.22 1.38
C GLN A 89 31.46 16.21 0.06
N GLU A 90 30.98 17.38 -0.35
CA GLU A 90 30.30 17.47 -1.62
C GLU A 90 31.21 17.17 -2.83
N ALA A 91 30.66 16.50 -3.84
CA ALA A 91 31.24 16.25 -5.15
C ALA A 91 30.47 17.08 -6.20
N LEU A 92 30.70 18.39 -6.20
CA LEU A 92 29.98 19.35 -7.05
C LEU A 92 30.49 19.29 -8.50
N MET A 93 29.57 19.41 -9.47
CA MET A 93 29.89 19.43 -10.89
C MET A 93 30.43 20.82 -11.32
N PRO A 94 31.65 20.91 -11.88
CA PRO A 94 32.21 22.16 -12.40
C PRO A 94 31.26 22.85 -13.41
N GLY A 95 31.12 24.17 -13.31
CA GLY A 95 30.30 24.96 -14.23
C GLY A 95 28.79 24.95 -13.96
N SER A 96 28.34 24.29 -12.89
CA SER A 96 26.96 24.40 -12.41
C SER A 96 26.65 25.83 -11.94
N SER A 97 25.37 26.19 -11.95
CA SER A 97 24.88 27.57 -11.69
C SER A 97 25.34 28.18 -10.36
N CYS A 98 25.58 27.36 -9.35
CA CYS A 98 26.02 27.78 -8.02
C CYS A 98 27.49 27.46 -7.73
N THR A 99 28.28 27.04 -8.71
CA THR A 99 29.66 26.57 -8.48
C THR A 99 30.72 27.48 -9.10
N VAL A 100 31.90 27.47 -8.49
CA VAL A 100 33.13 28.02 -9.06
C VAL A 100 34.24 26.98 -8.90
N THR A 101 35.08 26.85 -9.92
CA THR A 101 36.21 25.91 -9.92
C THR A 101 37.52 26.67 -9.88
N SER A 102 38.26 26.50 -8.78
CA SER A 102 39.54 27.14 -8.50
C SER A 102 40.60 26.04 -8.34
N GLY A 103 41.41 25.83 -9.38
CA GLY A 103 42.36 24.71 -9.44
C GLY A 103 41.64 23.36 -9.49
N ASN A 104 41.93 22.45 -8.54
CA ASN A 104 41.32 21.12 -8.48
C ASN A 104 40.01 21.08 -7.65
N PHE A 105 39.60 22.20 -7.06
CA PHE A 105 38.43 22.25 -6.18
C PHE A 105 37.27 22.94 -6.88
N THR A 106 36.11 22.28 -6.85
CA THR A 106 34.82 22.89 -7.22
C THR A 106 34.02 23.10 -5.95
N ASN A 107 33.72 24.37 -5.68
CA ASN A 107 33.05 24.87 -4.49
C ASN A 107 31.79 25.64 -4.89
N ARG A 108 30.91 25.90 -3.93
CA ARG A 108 29.76 26.79 -4.10
C ARG A 108 30.22 28.24 -4.05
N THR A 109 29.59 29.10 -4.84
CA THR A 109 29.84 30.55 -4.84
C THR A 109 28.74 31.31 -4.07
N LEU A 110 29.13 32.38 -3.37
CA LEU A 110 28.27 33.22 -2.57
C LEU A 110 28.71 34.69 -2.71
N THR A 111 27.77 35.58 -3.00
CA THR A 111 27.99 37.03 -2.90
C THR A 111 27.17 37.58 -1.74
N VAL A 112 27.84 38.10 -0.71
CA VAL A 112 27.24 38.68 0.49
C VAL A 112 27.06 40.18 0.28
N GLY A 113 25.84 40.68 0.51
CA GLY A 113 25.49 42.10 0.46
C GLY A 113 25.44 42.77 1.84
N LEU A 114 24.80 43.95 1.91
CA LEU A 114 24.70 44.77 3.13
C LEU A 114 23.48 44.46 4.03
N SER A 115 22.63 43.52 3.63
CA SER A 115 21.41 43.15 4.35
C SER A 115 21.40 41.65 4.63
N ASP A 116 20.92 41.27 5.81
CA ASP A 116 20.79 39.87 6.22
C ASP A 116 20.12 39.05 5.11
N MET A 117 20.66 37.86 4.87
CA MET A 117 20.26 37.02 3.76
C MET A 117 20.05 35.58 4.21
N VAL A 118 18.97 34.98 3.71
CA VAL A 118 18.68 33.56 3.85
C VAL A 118 18.90 32.92 2.50
N LEU A 119 19.88 32.03 2.40
CA LEU A 119 20.16 31.32 1.16
C LEU A 119 19.02 30.34 0.84
N PRO A 120 18.71 30.13 -0.45
CA PRO A 120 17.81 29.06 -0.85
C PRO A 120 18.33 27.71 -0.35
N THR A 121 17.41 26.84 0.08
CA THR A 121 17.75 25.45 0.34
C THR A 121 18.28 24.81 -0.94
N VAL A 122 19.38 24.09 -0.82
CA VAL A 122 20.02 23.35 -1.90
C VAL A 122 20.20 21.91 -1.47
N CYS A 123 20.11 20.98 -2.41
CA CYS A 123 20.36 19.58 -2.10
C CYS A 123 21.86 19.33 -1.96
N TRP A 124 22.24 18.40 -1.09
CA TRP A 124 23.58 17.84 -1.08
C TRP A 124 24.04 17.48 -2.51
N ASN A 125 25.25 17.89 -2.90
CA ASN A 125 25.81 17.70 -4.25
C ASN A 125 25.08 18.40 -5.41
N SER A 126 24.12 19.29 -5.16
CA SER A 126 23.34 19.95 -6.21
C SER A 126 23.15 21.44 -6.00
N CYS A 127 23.03 22.17 -7.12
CA CYS A 127 22.55 23.55 -7.12
C CYS A 127 21.02 23.64 -7.16
N SER A 128 20.31 22.51 -7.26
CA SER A 128 18.84 22.45 -7.27
C SER A 128 18.27 22.70 -5.88
N ALA A 129 17.15 23.42 -5.83
CA ALA A 129 16.32 23.56 -4.63
C ALA A 129 15.35 22.37 -4.43
N THR A 130 15.16 21.54 -5.47
CA THR A 130 14.32 20.34 -5.40
C THR A 130 15.19 19.11 -5.38
N CYS A 131 15.11 18.34 -4.29
CA CYS A 131 15.93 17.16 -4.08
C CYS A 131 15.21 15.94 -4.65
N VAL A 132 15.74 15.42 -5.75
CA VAL A 132 15.28 14.15 -6.34
C VAL A 132 16.33 13.09 -6.02
N ALA A 133 15.88 12.02 -5.37
CA ALA A 133 16.77 10.92 -5.00
C ALA A 133 17.47 10.43 -6.27
N PRO A 134 18.79 10.15 -6.20
CA PRO A 134 19.51 9.62 -7.34
C PRO A 134 18.84 8.30 -7.79
N PRO A 135 18.84 8.02 -9.10
CA PRO A 135 18.37 6.73 -9.61
C PRO A 135 19.11 5.57 -8.96
N VAL A 136 18.38 4.53 -8.58
CA VAL A 136 18.91 3.30 -8.00
C VAL A 136 18.98 2.20 -9.06
N PRO A 137 19.93 1.26 -8.95
CA PRO A 137 19.93 0.08 -9.81
C PRO A 137 18.72 -0.82 -9.52
N VAL A 138 17.96 -1.15 -10.56
CA VAL A 138 16.85 -2.10 -10.53
C VAL A 138 17.16 -3.24 -11.48
N THR A 139 17.38 -4.43 -10.94
CA THR A 139 17.62 -5.64 -11.73
C THR A 139 16.29 -6.32 -12.04
N PHE A 140 15.92 -6.35 -13.33
CA PHE A 140 14.77 -7.06 -13.86
C PHE A 140 15.17 -8.48 -14.24
N LYS A 141 14.30 -9.44 -13.98
CA LYS A 141 14.52 -10.86 -14.30
C LYS A 141 13.25 -11.49 -14.89
N VAL A 142 13.38 -12.18 -16.02
CA VAL A 142 12.28 -12.92 -16.64
C VAL A 142 12.72 -14.33 -17.00
N ASP A 143 11.92 -15.30 -16.61
CA ASP A 143 12.10 -16.70 -16.96
C ASP A 143 11.44 -16.96 -18.32
N MET A 144 12.28 -17.32 -19.29
CA MET A 144 11.91 -17.60 -20.69
C MET A 144 11.89 -19.10 -20.99
N THR A 145 12.06 -19.98 -20.00
CA THR A 145 12.22 -21.44 -20.20
C THR A 145 11.01 -22.11 -20.87
N GLN A 146 9.83 -21.48 -20.79
CA GLN A 146 8.60 -21.95 -21.44
C GLN A 146 8.34 -21.32 -22.82
N GLN A 147 9.22 -20.43 -23.29
CA GLN A 147 9.09 -19.73 -24.56
C GLN A 147 10.00 -20.35 -25.61
N ASN A 148 9.57 -20.33 -26.88
CA ASN A 148 10.34 -20.80 -28.02
C ASN A 148 10.28 -19.76 -29.15
N GLY A 149 11.29 -19.76 -30.02
CA GLY A 149 11.27 -18.93 -31.24
C GLY A 149 11.58 -17.44 -31.02
N PHE A 150 12.30 -17.11 -29.95
CA PHE A 150 12.84 -15.76 -29.70
C PHE A 150 14.37 -15.75 -29.81
N THR A 151 14.99 -14.58 -30.02
CA THR A 151 16.46 -14.42 -29.94
C THR A 151 16.87 -13.72 -28.66
N ILE A 152 16.34 -12.51 -28.42
CA ILE A 152 16.74 -11.67 -27.28
C ILE A 152 15.48 -11.11 -26.62
N PRO A 153 15.23 -11.42 -25.33
CA PRO A 153 14.23 -10.73 -24.54
C PRO A 153 14.67 -9.30 -24.19
N GLU A 154 13.71 -8.39 -24.09
CA GLU A 154 13.92 -7.01 -23.67
C GLU A 154 12.93 -6.59 -22.58
N VAL A 155 13.30 -5.59 -21.78
CA VAL A 155 12.39 -4.95 -20.81
C VAL A 155 12.07 -3.51 -21.22
N ASN A 156 10.78 -3.21 -21.31
CA ASN A 156 10.27 -1.97 -21.86
C ASN A 156 9.36 -1.32 -20.86
N GLY A 157 9.40 0.00 -20.70
CA GLY A 157 8.50 0.65 -19.77
C GLY A 157 8.41 2.14 -19.94
N THR A 158 7.66 2.76 -19.04
CA THR A 158 7.54 4.21 -18.93
C THR A 158 8.89 4.92 -18.83
N PHE A 159 9.90 4.28 -18.22
CA PHE A 159 11.27 4.81 -18.10
C PHE A 159 12.07 4.88 -19.41
N ASN A 160 11.64 4.19 -20.48
CA ASN A 160 12.30 4.25 -21.79
C ASN A 160 11.30 4.49 -22.95
N GLY A 161 10.08 4.93 -22.65
CA GLY A 161 9.04 5.14 -23.65
C GLY A 161 8.62 3.85 -24.38
N PHE A 162 8.67 2.70 -23.71
CA PHE A 162 8.37 1.38 -24.29
C PHE A 162 9.22 1.05 -25.54
N CYS A 163 10.51 1.36 -25.48
CA CYS A 163 11.45 1.12 -26.59
C CYS A 163 11.91 -0.35 -26.66
N GLY A 164 11.35 -1.11 -27.61
CA GLY A 164 11.54 -2.57 -27.83
C GLY A 164 12.96 -3.06 -28.12
N SER A 165 13.93 -2.15 -28.24
CA SER A 165 15.33 -2.49 -28.56
C SER A 165 16.33 -1.73 -27.67
N CYS A 166 15.86 -0.98 -26.67
CA CYS A 166 16.74 -0.15 -25.84
C CYS A 166 17.35 -0.91 -24.66
N ASN A 167 16.68 -1.93 -24.13
CA ASN A 167 17.12 -2.67 -22.93
C ASN A 167 17.08 -4.18 -23.16
N ALA A 168 17.97 -4.67 -24.01
CA ALA A 168 18.20 -6.11 -24.17
C ALA A 168 18.65 -6.75 -22.85
N MET A 169 18.16 -7.96 -22.59
CA MET A 169 18.51 -8.76 -21.42
C MET A 169 19.58 -9.79 -21.77
N THR A 170 20.24 -10.34 -20.76
CA THR A 170 21.26 -11.38 -20.92
C THR A 170 20.97 -12.59 -20.04
N ASP A 171 21.29 -13.79 -20.53
CA ASP A 171 21.30 -15.05 -19.78
C ASP A 171 22.74 -15.56 -19.71
N ALA A 172 23.55 -14.92 -18.85
CA ALA A 172 24.99 -15.15 -18.81
C ALA A 172 25.37 -16.52 -18.22
N ASN A 173 24.51 -17.10 -17.40
CA ASN A 173 24.70 -18.39 -16.75
C ASN A 173 23.96 -19.54 -17.46
N SER A 174 23.20 -19.26 -18.51
CA SER A 174 22.47 -20.24 -19.34
C SER A 174 21.46 -21.06 -18.54
N ASP A 175 20.76 -20.42 -17.59
CA ASP A 175 19.70 -21.06 -16.79
C ASP A 175 18.29 -20.77 -17.33
N GLY A 176 18.18 -19.99 -18.41
CA GLY A 176 16.92 -19.59 -19.03
C GLY A 176 16.23 -18.40 -18.34
N ILE A 177 16.82 -17.84 -17.28
CA ILE A 177 16.39 -16.62 -16.61
C ILE A 177 17.23 -15.46 -17.15
N TRP A 178 16.58 -14.59 -17.91
CA TRP A 178 17.20 -13.44 -18.52
C TRP A 178 17.13 -12.26 -17.55
N GLU A 179 18.23 -11.51 -17.45
CA GLU A 179 18.32 -10.37 -16.54
C GLU A 179 18.96 -9.13 -17.17
N THR A 180 18.58 -7.96 -16.66
CA THR A 180 19.23 -6.67 -16.98
C THR A 180 19.04 -5.69 -15.82
N THR A 181 19.91 -4.70 -15.71
CA THR A 181 19.84 -3.69 -14.64
C THR A 181 19.69 -2.29 -15.22
N ILE A 182 18.69 -1.55 -14.73
CA ILE A 182 18.37 -0.18 -15.18
C ILE A 182 18.41 0.75 -13.98
N LEU A 183 18.99 1.95 -14.15
CA LEU A 183 18.96 3.00 -13.13
C LEU A 183 17.61 3.73 -13.19
N LEU A 184 16.81 3.61 -12.13
CA LEU A 184 15.48 4.24 -12.03
C LEU A 184 15.37 5.11 -10.79
N ALA A 185 14.78 6.29 -10.93
CA ALA A 185 14.45 7.14 -9.79
C ALA A 185 13.35 6.49 -8.93
N ALA A 186 13.20 6.95 -7.68
CA ALA A 186 12.07 6.53 -6.86
C ALA A 186 10.75 6.97 -7.52
N GLY A 187 9.76 6.08 -7.55
CA GLY A 187 8.48 6.34 -8.20
C GLY A 187 7.76 5.09 -8.67
N SER A 188 6.62 5.28 -9.32
CA SER A 188 5.82 4.21 -9.92
C SER A 188 6.07 4.14 -11.42
N TYR A 189 6.28 2.92 -11.91
CA TYR A 189 6.56 2.62 -13.30
C TYR A 189 5.63 1.51 -13.80
N GLU A 190 5.31 1.57 -15.08
CA GLU A 190 4.80 0.42 -15.83
C GLU A 190 5.90 -0.16 -16.71
N TYR A 191 5.91 -1.48 -16.86
CA TYR A 191 6.85 -2.17 -17.73
C TYR A 191 6.25 -3.45 -18.35
N LYS A 192 6.92 -4.00 -19.35
CA LYS A 192 6.54 -5.21 -20.08
C LYS A 192 7.78 -5.88 -20.67
N PHE A 193 7.81 -7.21 -20.64
CA PHE A 193 8.82 -7.99 -21.38
C PHE A 193 8.39 -8.21 -22.83
N SER A 194 9.32 -8.03 -23.75
CA SER A 194 9.18 -8.37 -25.18
C SER A 194 10.34 -9.24 -25.64
N HIS A 195 10.31 -9.65 -26.90
CA HIS A 195 11.50 -10.13 -27.59
C HIS A 195 11.54 -9.66 -29.05
N ASP A 196 12.78 -9.55 -29.56
CA ASP A 196 13.12 -9.27 -30.96
C ASP A 196 12.45 -7.99 -31.49
N ASN A 197 12.57 -6.89 -30.75
CA ASN A 197 11.98 -5.59 -31.12
C ASN A 197 10.47 -5.66 -31.38
N TRP A 198 9.73 -6.13 -30.38
CA TRP A 198 8.27 -6.32 -30.42
C TRP A 198 7.78 -7.36 -31.43
N ALA A 199 8.63 -8.25 -31.96
CA ALA A 199 8.16 -9.39 -32.75
C ALA A 199 7.28 -10.33 -31.89
N GLY A 200 7.58 -10.41 -30.60
CA GLY A 200 6.67 -10.95 -29.60
C GLY A 200 6.67 -10.13 -28.31
N GLN A 201 5.59 -10.25 -27.55
CA GLN A 201 5.42 -9.60 -26.25
C GLN A 201 4.60 -10.48 -25.33
N GLU A 202 4.78 -10.30 -24.03
CA GLU A 202 4.03 -11.08 -23.05
C GLU A 202 2.54 -10.70 -23.06
N ALA A 203 1.70 -11.73 -22.93
CA ALA A 203 0.26 -11.58 -22.74
C ALA A 203 -0.05 -11.65 -21.24
N LEU A 204 -0.33 -10.49 -20.64
CA LEU A 204 -0.60 -10.37 -19.22
C LEU A 204 -2.11 -10.39 -18.95
N LEU A 205 -2.52 -11.14 -17.92
CA LEU A 205 -3.90 -11.15 -17.46
C LEU A 205 -4.26 -9.85 -16.74
N GLN A 206 -5.35 -9.21 -17.18
CA GLN A 206 -5.90 -8.01 -16.55
C GLN A 206 -6.32 -8.32 -15.11
N GLY A 207 -5.92 -7.45 -14.16
CA GLY A 207 -6.28 -7.59 -12.74
C GLY A 207 -5.41 -8.57 -11.95
N ALA A 208 -4.40 -9.18 -12.57
CA ALA A 208 -3.40 -9.95 -11.82
C ALA A 208 -2.60 -9.04 -10.86
N PRO A 209 -2.03 -9.57 -9.75
CA PRO A 209 -1.46 -8.73 -8.69
C PRO A 209 -0.29 -7.82 -9.12
N CYS A 210 0.45 -8.23 -10.15
CA CYS A 210 1.55 -7.44 -10.69
C CYS A 210 1.14 -6.57 -11.88
N THR A 211 -0.13 -6.54 -12.28
CA THR A 211 -0.55 -5.85 -13.50
C THR A 211 -1.32 -4.57 -13.22
N VAL A 212 -1.19 -3.63 -14.14
CA VAL A 212 -1.99 -2.42 -14.24
C VAL A 212 -2.52 -2.32 -15.67
N SER A 213 -3.79 -1.95 -15.81
CA SER A 213 -4.44 -1.88 -17.10
C SER A 213 -4.98 -0.49 -17.37
N ALA A 214 -4.62 0.07 -18.53
CA ALA A 214 -5.10 1.36 -19.01
C ALA A 214 -5.25 1.32 -20.53
N PHE A 215 -6.32 1.91 -21.05
CA PHE A 215 -6.56 2.05 -22.50
C PHE A 215 -6.39 0.74 -23.30
N ASN A 216 -6.91 -0.38 -22.78
CA ASN A 216 -6.80 -1.74 -23.34
C ASN A 216 -5.39 -2.35 -23.35
N PHE A 217 -4.40 -1.73 -22.72
CA PHE A 217 -3.10 -2.33 -22.47
C PHE A 217 -3.04 -2.82 -21.02
N THR A 218 -2.54 -4.04 -20.84
CA THR A 218 -2.18 -4.58 -19.52
C THR A 218 -0.65 -4.69 -19.46
N ASN A 219 -0.04 -4.00 -18.52
CA ASN A 219 1.40 -3.96 -18.27
C ASN A 219 1.69 -4.42 -16.84
N ARG A 220 2.95 -4.69 -16.52
CA ARG A 220 3.41 -4.93 -15.16
C ARG A 220 3.57 -3.60 -14.42
N SER A 221 3.23 -3.57 -13.14
CA SER A 221 3.45 -2.45 -12.23
C SER A 221 4.72 -2.64 -11.41
N LEU A 222 5.47 -1.57 -11.20
CA LEU A 222 6.66 -1.52 -10.37
C LEU A 222 6.65 -0.24 -9.53
N THR A 223 6.97 -0.34 -8.24
CA THR A 223 7.28 0.82 -7.40
C THR A 223 8.73 0.73 -6.95
N VAL A 224 9.50 1.77 -7.26
CA VAL A 224 10.93 1.88 -6.96
C VAL A 224 11.11 2.79 -5.75
N GLY A 225 11.89 2.33 -4.77
CA GLY A 225 12.28 3.09 -3.58
C GLY A 225 13.62 3.80 -3.74
N THR A 226 14.31 4.05 -2.62
CA THR A 226 15.61 4.71 -2.57
C THR A 226 16.81 3.76 -2.45
N ASP A 227 16.55 2.45 -2.37
CA ASP A 227 17.58 1.42 -2.31
C ASP A 227 17.65 0.60 -3.60
N THR A 228 18.81 0.00 -3.87
CA THR A 228 19.00 -0.97 -4.95
C THR A 228 17.95 -2.08 -4.87
N MET A 229 17.29 -2.37 -5.99
CA MET A 229 16.23 -3.36 -6.07
C MET A 229 16.65 -4.53 -6.97
N ASN A 230 16.56 -5.75 -6.45
CA ASN A 230 16.78 -6.97 -7.22
C ASN A 230 15.46 -7.74 -7.29
N LEU A 231 14.79 -7.70 -8.45
CA LEU A 231 13.49 -8.34 -8.62
C LEU A 231 13.64 -9.86 -8.69
N ASN A 232 12.65 -10.56 -8.12
CA ASN A 232 12.55 -12.00 -8.28
C ASN A 232 12.24 -12.35 -9.75
N PRO A 233 12.78 -13.46 -10.29
CA PRO A 233 12.39 -13.97 -11.60
C PRO A 233 10.88 -14.20 -11.69
N VAL A 234 10.29 -13.72 -12.77
CA VAL A 234 8.88 -13.94 -13.11
C VAL A 234 8.79 -14.70 -14.43
N CYS A 235 7.81 -15.58 -14.57
CA CYS A 235 7.55 -16.27 -15.83
C CYS A 235 7.07 -15.26 -16.88
N TYR A 236 7.52 -15.41 -18.11
CA TYR A 236 7.02 -14.62 -19.23
C TYR A 236 5.48 -14.73 -19.33
N GLY A 237 4.77 -13.60 -19.22
CA GLY A 237 3.30 -13.58 -19.19
C GLY A 237 2.63 -13.79 -17.82
N LEU A 238 3.37 -14.11 -16.75
CA LEU A 238 2.80 -14.33 -15.41
C LEU A 238 3.46 -13.44 -14.34
N CYS A 239 2.73 -13.20 -13.25
CA CYS A 239 3.22 -12.42 -12.10
C CYS A 239 4.14 -13.20 -11.15
N THR A 240 4.36 -14.49 -11.41
CA THR A 240 5.09 -15.40 -10.51
C THR A 240 6.13 -16.19 -11.29
N ALA A 241 7.06 -16.86 -10.60
CA ALA A 241 8.02 -17.76 -11.21
C ALA A 241 7.33 -18.87 -12.03
N CYS A 242 8.00 -19.37 -13.06
CA CYS A 242 7.51 -20.53 -13.80
C CYS A 242 7.43 -21.74 -12.85
N ASN A 243 6.31 -22.48 -12.89
CA ASN A 243 6.03 -23.64 -12.02
C ASN A 243 5.92 -23.33 -10.52
N GLY A 244 5.61 -22.08 -10.14
CA GLY A 244 5.24 -21.77 -8.76
C GLY A 244 4.00 -22.55 -8.33
N SER A 245 3.92 -22.90 -7.05
CA SER A 245 2.68 -23.37 -6.43
C SER A 245 2.40 -22.57 -5.17
N SER A 246 1.13 -22.32 -4.89
CA SER A 246 0.66 -21.58 -3.73
C SER A 246 -0.40 -22.38 -3.00
N SER A 247 -0.40 -22.23 -1.68
CA SER A 247 -1.43 -22.84 -0.84
C SER A 247 -2.67 -21.95 -0.82
N VAL A 248 -3.82 -22.49 -1.21
CA VAL A 248 -5.09 -21.75 -1.26
C VAL A 248 -6.08 -22.43 -0.33
N THR A 249 -6.58 -21.69 0.67
CA THR A 249 -7.70 -22.13 1.50
C THR A 249 -9.02 -21.68 0.87
N PHE A 250 -9.85 -22.64 0.48
CA PHE A 250 -11.19 -22.42 -0.05
C PHE A 250 -12.20 -22.53 1.10
N LYS A 251 -13.21 -21.66 1.08
CA LYS A 251 -14.27 -21.62 2.09
C LYS A 251 -15.62 -21.44 1.42
N VAL A 252 -16.60 -22.26 1.80
CA VAL A 252 -17.99 -22.13 1.35
C VAL A 252 -18.93 -22.18 2.55
N ASP A 253 -19.80 -21.19 2.65
CA ASP A 253 -20.86 -21.14 3.65
C ASP A 253 -22.08 -21.91 3.12
N MET A 254 -22.44 -22.97 3.83
CA MET A 254 -23.54 -23.87 3.48
C MET A 254 -24.82 -23.54 4.26
N SER A 255 -24.86 -22.45 5.04
CA SER A 255 -25.97 -22.12 5.93
C SER A 255 -27.33 -22.01 5.24
N ASN A 256 -27.33 -21.64 3.95
CA ASN A 256 -28.55 -21.50 3.14
C ASN A 256 -28.83 -22.72 2.25
N TYR A 257 -27.99 -23.76 2.30
CA TYR A 257 -28.23 -24.99 1.56
C TYR A 257 -29.36 -25.79 2.24
N THR A 258 -30.49 -25.91 1.57
CA THR A 258 -31.69 -26.60 2.11
C THR A 258 -31.73 -28.10 1.82
N GLY A 259 -30.76 -28.61 1.05
CA GLY A 259 -30.63 -30.04 0.76
C GLY A 259 -30.10 -30.83 1.95
N THR A 260 -30.05 -32.14 1.81
CA THR A 260 -29.41 -33.02 2.81
C THR A 260 -27.95 -33.23 2.45
N ILE A 261 -27.05 -33.10 3.43
CA ILE A 261 -25.62 -33.42 3.29
C ILE A 261 -25.37 -34.73 4.05
N ASN A 262 -25.10 -35.83 3.35
CA ASN A 262 -24.92 -37.16 3.96
C ASN A 262 -23.44 -37.52 4.15
N THR A 263 -22.64 -37.30 3.11
CA THR A 263 -21.23 -37.67 3.02
C THR A 263 -20.29 -36.46 3.08
N GLY A 264 -20.73 -35.27 2.63
CA GLY A 264 -20.00 -34.03 2.84
C GLY A 264 -20.05 -33.04 1.68
N VAL A 265 -19.27 -31.98 1.81
CA VAL A 265 -19.04 -30.93 0.80
C VAL A 265 -17.66 -31.10 0.19
N PHE A 266 -17.53 -30.89 -1.12
CA PHE A 266 -16.31 -31.18 -1.86
C PHE A 266 -15.90 -30.02 -2.78
N LEU A 267 -14.58 -29.83 -2.92
CA LEU A 267 -13.98 -28.87 -3.84
C LEU A 267 -13.59 -29.56 -5.16
N ASN A 268 -14.10 -29.04 -6.27
CA ASN A 268 -13.85 -29.59 -7.61
C ASN A 268 -13.25 -28.53 -8.51
N GLY A 269 -12.33 -28.90 -9.39
CA GLY A 269 -11.77 -27.99 -10.37
C GLY A 269 -10.90 -28.67 -11.41
N ASN A 270 -10.37 -27.89 -12.35
CA ASN A 270 -9.46 -28.41 -13.38
C ASN A 270 -8.22 -29.10 -12.77
N PHE A 271 -7.73 -28.60 -11.63
CA PHE A 271 -6.59 -29.15 -10.88
C PHE A 271 -6.83 -30.55 -10.29
N ASN A 272 -8.08 -31.02 -10.19
CA ASN A 272 -8.40 -32.37 -9.75
C ASN A 272 -9.24 -33.16 -10.78
N GLN A 273 -9.26 -32.70 -12.04
CA GLN A 273 -10.08 -33.27 -13.11
C GLN A 273 -11.59 -33.33 -12.76
N PHE A 274 -12.08 -32.38 -11.97
CA PHE A 274 -13.46 -32.38 -11.46
C PHE A 274 -13.84 -33.74 -10.84
N CYS A 275 -13.03 -34.20 -9.89
CA CYS A 275 -13.34 -35.42 -9.14
C CYS A 275 -14.25 -35.12 -7.94
N GLY A 276 -15.55 -35.40 -8.11
CA GLY A 276 -16.64 -35.07 -7.17
C GLY A 276 -16.41 -35.41 -5.70
N SER A 277 -15.58 -36.42 -5.41
CA SER A 277 -15.32 -36.89 -4.04
C SER A 277 -13.85 -36.82 -3.60
N CYS A 278 -12.94 -36.30 -4.43
CA CYS A 278 -11.50 -36.38 -4.15
C CYS A 278 -11.01 -35.37 -3.09
N ASN A 279 -11.66 -34.21 -2.98
CA ASN A 279 -11.24 -33.14 -2.06
C ASN A 279 -12.37 -32.81 -1.08
N PRO A 280 -12.58 -33.61 -0.03
CA PRO A 280 -13.56 -33.29 1.00
C PRO A 280 -13.16 -32.02 1.74
N MET A 281 -14.16 -31.20 2.06
CA MET A 281 -14.04 -30.04 2.92
C MET A 281 -14.48 -30.41 4.35
N THR A 282 -14.10 -29.59 5.33
CA THR A 282 -14.44 -29.82 6.74
C THR A 282 -15.10 -28.59 7.36
N ASP A 283 -16.12 -28.81 8.19
CA ASP A 283 -16.70 -27.81 9.11
C ASP A 283 -16.30 -28.20 10.55
N ALA A 284 -15.04 -27.95 10.90
CA ALA A 284 -14.44 -28.47 12.13
C ALA A 284 -14.94 -27.75 13.41
N ASN A 285 -15.40 -26.50 13.26
CA ASN A 285 -15.92 -25.67 14.34
C ASN A 285 -17.46 -25.63 14.39
N SER A 286 -18.14 -26.32 13.46
CA SER A 286 -19.60 -26.43 13.40
C SER A 286 -20.30 -25.06 13.25
N ASP A 287 -19.72 -24.17 12.46
CA ASP A 287 -20.27 -22.84 12.18
C ASP A 287 -21.01 -22.76 10.83
N GLY A 288 -21.07 -23.87 10.08
CA GLY A 288 -21.71 -23.95 8.76
C GLY A 288 -20.80 -23.55 7.60
N ILE A 289 -19.56 -23.11 7.88
CA ILE A 289 -18.55 -22.78 6.87
C ILE A 289 -17.62 -23.98 6.68
N TRP A 290 -17.68 -24.56 5.49
CA TRP A 290 -16.84 -25.67 5.09
C TRP A 290 -15.55 -25.14 4.46
N GLU A 291 -14.40 -25.68 4.86
CA GLU A 291 -13.10 -25.25 4.37
C GLU A 291 -12.16 -26.41 3.98
N THR A 292 -11.28 -26.15 3.03
CA THR A 292 -10.16 -27.04 2.66
C THR A 292 -8.99 -26.24 2.10
N THR A 293 -7.78 -26.77 2.20
CA THR A 293 -6.57 -26.11 1.69
C THR A 293 -5.88 -26.97 0.65
N MET A 294 -5.64 -26.40 -0.53
CA MET A 294 -5.00 -27.06 -1.66
C MET A 294 -3.66 -26.39 -2.00
N LEU A 295 -2.64 -27.18 -2.31
CA LEU A 295 -1.43 -26.69 -2.97
C LEU A 295 -1.67 -26.73 -4.49
N LEU A 296 -1.77 -25.56 -5.10
CA LEU A 296 -2.14 -25.42 -6.51
C LEU A 296 -1.01 -24.75 -7.28
N ALA A 297 -0.83 -25.14 -8.55
CA ALA A 297 0.04 -24.40 -9.45
C ALA A 297 -0.45 -22.94 -9.56
N ASN A 298 0.49 -22.00 -9.65
CA ASN A 298 0.19 -20.60 -9.86
C ASN A 298 -0.32 -20.39 -11.28
N ASP A 299 -1.63 -20.49 -11.45
CA ASP A 299 -2.32 -20.33 -12.73
C ASP A 299 -3.77 -19.89 -12.47
N THR A 300 -4.49 -19.57 -13.54
CA THR A 300 -5.94 -19.44 -13.51
C THR A 300 -6.58 -20.82 -13.45
N ILE A 301 -7.39 -21.05 -12.43
CA ILE A 301 -8.15 -22.29 -12.25
C ILE A 301 -9.65 -22.02 -12.37
N GLU A 302 -10.37 -23.05 -12.79
CA GLU A 302 -11.82 -23.14 -12.64
C GLU A 302 -12.14 -24.10 -11.50
N TYR A 303 -13.14 -23.75 -10.68
CA TYR A 303 -13.58 -24.58 -9.56
C TYR A 303 -15.06 -24.42 -9.24
N LEU A 304 -15.62 -25.35 -8.47
CA LEU A 304 -16.97 -25.30 -7.90
C LEU A 304 -17.03 -26.10 -6.60
N PHE A 305 -18.09 -25.88 -5.83
CA PHE A 305 -18.44 -26.71 -4.68
C PHE A 305 -19.52 -27.73 -5.05
N SER A 306 -19.42 -28.95 -4.51
CA SER A 306 -20.44 -29.99 -4.67
C SER A 306 -20.81 -30.63 -3.34
N VAL A 307 -21.98 -31.27 -3.30
CA VAL A 307 -22.50 -31.99 -2.14
C VAL A 307 -22.66 -33.46 -2.50
N ASP A 308 -22.20 -34.31 -1.60
CA ASP A 308 -22.28 -35.77 -1.71
C ASP A 308 -21.77 -36.31 -3.05
N GLY A 309 -20.54 -35.92 -3.38
CA GLY A 309 -19.92 -36.20 -4.67
C GLY A 309 -20.48 -35.30 -5.76
N TRP A 310 -21.56 -35.75 -6.40
CA TRP A 310 -22.26 -35.03 -7.48
C TRP A 310 -23.78 -35.02 -7.28
N SER A 311 -24.24 -35.32 -6.07
CA SER A 311 -25.69 -35.38 -5.79
C SER A 311 -26.33 -33.99 -5.78
N ALA A 312 -25.55 -32.96 -5.42
CA ALA A 312 -25.80 -31.57 -5.81
C ALA A 312 -24.47 -30.88 -6.17
N GLN A 313 -24.55 -29.82 -6.96
CA GLN A 313 -23.42 -28.98 -7.35
C GLN A 313 -23.94 -27.56 -7.61
N GLU A 314 -23.07 -26.57 -7.54
CA GLU A 314 -23.43 -25.19 -7.85
C GLU A 314 -23.93 -25.06 -9.30
N GLN A 315 -25.00 -24.31 -9.52
CA GLN A 315 -25.53 -23.99 -10.85
C GLN A 315 -25.74 -22.47 -10.98
N PHE A 316 -24.69 -21.77 -11.41
CA PHE A 316 -24.74 -20.31 -11.54
C PHE A 316 -25.64 -19.85 -12.68
N THR A 317 -26.38 -18.77 -12.43
CA THR A 317 -27.12 -18.04 -13.46
C THR A 317 -26.28 -16.90 -14.03
N VAL A 318 -26.73 -16.27 -15.11
CA VAL A 318 -26.01 -15.15 -15.78
C VAL A 318 -25.80 -13.92 -14.88
N GLU A 319 -26.47 -13.83 -13.73
CA GLU A 319 -26.36 -12.70 -12.80
C GLU A 319 -25.13 -12.76 -11.86
N ASP A 320 -24.41 -13.89 -11.79
CA ASP A 320 -23.26 -14.10 -10.88
C ASP A 320 -21.87 -13.83 -11.52
N ALA A 321 -21.81 -13.04 -12.59
CA ALA A 321 -20.63 -12.85 -13.44
C ALA A 321 -19.36 -12.30 -12.76
N ALA A 322 -19.40 -11.93 -11.47
CA ALA A 322 -18.26 -11.34 -10.76
C ALA A 322 -17.15 -12.36 -10.43
N CYS A 323 -17.51 -13.61 -10.13
CA CYS A 323 -16.54 -14.65 -9.75
C CYS A 323 -16.61 -15.91 -10.62
N THR A 324 -17.44 -15.90 -11.68
CA THR A 324 -17.68 -17.06 -12.53
C THR A 324 -17.12 -16.88 -13.94
N PHE A 325 -16.76 -17.98 -14.57
CA PHE A 325 -16.34 -18.07 -15.97
C PHE A 325 -17.17 -19.16 -16.67
N THR A 326 -17.66 -18.87 -17.88
CA THR A 326 -18.43 -19.84 -18.67
C THR A 326 -17.60 -20.39 -19.82
N ASN A 327 -17.43 -21.70 -19.86
CA ASN A 327 -16.71 -22.41 -20.92
C ASN A 327 -17.50 -23.64 -21.38
N ASN A 328 -17.70 -23.79 -22.68
CA ASN A 328 -18.44 -24.91 -23.29
C ASN A 328 -19.82 -25.18 -22.66
N GLY A 329 -20.50 -24.14 -22.17
CA GLY A 329 -21.83 -24.24 -21.55
C GLY A 329 -21.83 -24.57 -20.06
N PHE A 330 -20.67 -24.69 -19.42
CA PHE A 330 -20.55 -24.82 -17.97
C PHE A 330 -20.09 -23.49 -17.36
N THR A 331 -20.79 -23.03 -16.33
CA THR A 331 -20.42 -21.83 -15.58
C THR A 331 -19.86 -22.26 -14.23
N ASN A 332 -18.55 -22.06 -14.05
CA ASN A 332 -17.82 -22.40 -12.82
C ASN A 332 -17.28 -21.14 -12.18
N ARG A 333 -16.85 -21.21 -10.91
CA ARG A 333 -16.03 -20.16 -10.32
C ARG A 333 -14.64 -20.16 -10.96
N TYR A 334 -13.96 -19.03 -11.00
CA TYR A 334 -12.55 -18.96 -11.38
C TYR A 334 -11.70 -18.27 -10.31
N LEU A 335 -10.41 -18.61 -10.26
CA LEU A 335 -9.45 -18.00 -9.35
C LEU A 335 -8.09 -17.91 -10.05
N ILE A 336 -7.38 -16.80 -9.83
CA ILE A 336 -5.99 -16.64 -10.23
C ILE A 336 -5.10 -16.96 -9.02
N VAL A 337 -4.41 -18.09 -9.06
CA VAL A 337 -3.49 -18.50 -8.01
C VAL A 337 -2.14 -17.83 -8.25
N SER A 338 -1.69 -17.01 -7.29
CA SER A 338 -0.44 -16.24 -7.44
C SER A 338 0.36 -16.08 -6.15
N ALA A 339 -0.26 -16.34 -5.01
CA ALA A 339 0.39 -16.36 -3.71
C ALA A 339 -0.43 -17.25 -2.76
N THR A 340 0.19 -17.67 -1.65
CA THR A 340 -0.53 -18.34 -0.57
C THR A 340 -1.63 -17.42 -0.03
N THR A 341 -2.86 -17.89 -0.02
CA THR A 341 -4.02 -17.07 0.34
C THR A 341 -5.13 -17.90 1.00
N SER A 342 -5.94 -17.24 1.84
CA SER A 342 -7.19 -17.78 2.33
C SER A 342 -8.33 -16.96 1.75
N LEU A 343 -9.19 -17.61 0.97
CA LEU A 343 -10.35 -16.95 0.36
C LEU A 343 -11.38 -16.60 1.44
N PRO A 344 -12.14 -15.50 1.27
CA PRO A 344 -13.32 -15.25 2.08
C PRO A 344 -14.37 -16.35 1.87
N ALA A 345 -15.17 -16.63 2.90
CA ALA A 345 -16.30 -17.53 2.78
C ALA A 345 -17.38 -16.92 1.87
N VAL A 346 -17.80 -17.68 0.86
CA VAL A 346 -18.88 -17.32 -0.06
C VAL A 346 -20.05 -18.26 0.15
N CYS A 347 -21.28 -17.80 -0.10
CA CYS A 347 -22.43 -18.67 -0.03
C CYS A 347 -22.37 -19.72 -1.12
N TYR A 348 -22.82 -20.93 -0.79
CA TYR A 348 -23.07 -21.96 -1.80
C TYR A 348 -23.92 -21.38 -2.93
N GLU A 349 -23.47 -21.57 -4.18
CA GLU A 349 -24.15 -21.08 -5.39
C GLU A 349 -24.21 -19.54 -5.52
N SER A 350 -23.35 -18.80 -4.80
CA SER A 350 -23.24 -17.33 -4.93
C SER A 350 -21.79 -16.82 -4.86
N CYS A 351 -21.49 -15.73 -5.57
CA CYS A 351 -20.21 -15.03 -5.43
C CYS A 351 -20.10 -14.17 -4.17
N SER A 352 -21.19 -14.01 -3.42
CA SER A 352 -21.25 -13.17 -2.21
C SER A 352 -21.31 -14.01 -0.94
N THR A 353 -21.05 -13.42 0.22
CA THR A 353 -21.31 -14.04 1.54
C THR A 353 -22.77 -14.47 1.65
N CYS A 354 -23.09 -15.52 2.41
CA CYS A 354 -24.50 -15.88 2.61
C CYS A 354 -25.27 -14.69 3.18
N PRO A 355 -26.44 -14.34 2.60
CA PRO A 355 -27.44 -13.58 3.34
C PRO A 355 -27.69 -14.38 4.60
N GLY A 356 -27.28 -13.84 5.75
CA GLY A 356 -27.42 -14.58 7.00
C GLY A 356 -28.89 -15.02 7.16
N ALA A 357 -29.12 -16.22 7.67
CA ALA A 357 -30.44 -16.68 8.12
C ALA A 357 -30.91 -15.91 9.38
N GLY A 358 -30.54 -14.63 9.50
CA GLY A 358 -31.17 -13.69 10.37
C GLY A 358 -32.44 -13.21 9.67
N LEU A 359 -33.57 -13.33 10.36
CA LEU A 359 -34.46 -12.17 10.44
C LEU A 359 -33.55 -10.96 10.53
N SER A 360 -33.63 -10.06 9.56
CA SER A 360 -32.96 -8.79 9.58
C SER A 360 -32.97 -8.28 11.02
N TYR A 361 -31.81 -8.31 11.67
CA TYR A 361 -31.58 -7.48 12.83
C TYR A 361 -31.54 -6.08 12.24
N PHE A 362 -32.71 -5.55 11.91
CA PHE A 362 -32.92 -4.13 11.98
C PHE A 362 -32.51 -3.82 13.41
N GLU A 363 -31.31 -3.27 13.59
CA GLU A 363 -31.10 -2.36 14.70
C GLU A 363 -32.24 -1.36 14.58
N ASN A 364 -33.28 -1.59 15.36
CA ASN A 364 -34.50 -0.85 15.27
C ASN A 364 -34.18 0.51 15.88
N LYS A 365 -33.72 1.45 15.05
CA LYS A 365 -33.36 2.80 15.50
C LYS A 365 -34.55 3.45 16.20
N ASP A 366 -35.76 3.08 15.80
CA ASP A 366 -37.01 3.73 16.19
C ASP A 366 -37.59 3.21 17.51
N VAL A 367 -37.21 2.01 17.97
CA VAL A 367 -37.73 1.40 19.21
C VAL A 367 -36.61 0.68 19.96
N LYS A 368 -36.26 1.18 21.15
CA LYS A 368 -35.33 0.54 22.08
C LYS A 368 -36.09 -0.09 23.23
N ILE A 369 -35.69 -1.31 23.60
CA ILE A 369 -36.29 -2.06 24.69
C ILE A 369 -35.20 -2.50 25.65
N SER A 370 -35.38 -2.24 26.95
CA SER A 370 -34.43 -2.63 27.99
C SER A 370 -35.11 -2.91 29.33
N PRO A 371 -34.59 -3.84 30.16
CA PRO A 371 -33.60 -4.86 29.78
C PRO A 371 -34.23 -5.92 28.87
N ASN A 372 -33.42 -6.52 27.99
CA ASN A 372 -33.83 -7.67 27.17
C ASN A 372 -32.59 -8.55 26.94
N PRO A 373 -32.42 -9.67 27.68
CA PRO A 373 -33.43 -10.37 28.50
C PRO A 373 -33.88 -9.65 29.78
N SER A 374 -35.07 -9.99 30.30
CA SER A 374 -35.68 -9.45 31.53
C SER A 374 -36.32 -10.54 32.39
N THR A 375 -36.60 -10.27 33.66
CA THR A 375 -37.44 -11.11 34.54
C THR A 375 -38.94 -10.92 34.31
N GLY A 376 -39.32 -10.15 33.29
CA GLY A 376 -40.71 -9.92 32.89
C GLY A 376 -41.06 -8.45 32.67
N LYS A 377 -40.25 -7.50 33.12
CA LYS A 377 -40.50 -6.05 32.90
C LYS A 377 -39.58 -5.47 31.84
N PHE A 378 -40.17 -4.88 30.82
CA PHE A 378 -39.45 -4.26 29.71
C PHE A 378 -39.83 -2.78 29.66
N ILE A 379 -38.83 -1.90 29.57
CA ILE A 379 -39.00 -0.47 29.32
C ILE A 379 -38.83 -0.23 27.83
N ILE A 380 -39.73 0.57 27.26
CA ILE A 380 -39.75 0.91 25.84
C ILE A 380 -39.49 2.39 25.69
N SER A 381 -38.57 2.73 24.80
CA SER A 381 -38.39 4.10 24.30
C SER A 381 -38.48 4.08 22.78
N SER A 382 -39.35 4.91 22.20
CA SER A 382 -39.56 4.97 20.76
C SER A 382 -39.58 6.39 20.21
N GLU A 383 -39.39 6.52 18.90
CA GLU A 383 -39.63 7.77 18.18
C GLU A 383 -41.15 8.05 18.00
N ASN A 384 -41.49 9.28 17.61
CA ASN A 384 -42.88 9.66 17.34
C ASN A 384 -43.42 8.92 16.11
N GLY A 385 -44.68 8.47 16.18
CA GLY A 385 -45.34 7.79 15.05
C GLY A 385 -45.32 6.26 15.11
N ILE A 386 -44.79 5.69 16.20
CA ILE A 386 -44.88 4.26 16.51
C ILE A 386 -46.21 3.95 17.21
N TYR A 387 -46.89 2.89 16.76
CA TYR A 387 -48.08 2.35 17.41
C TYR A 387 -47.87 0.89 17.84
N PHE A 388 -47.75 0.64 19.14
CA PHE A 388 -47.63 -0.72 19.69
C PHE A 388 -48.96 -1.46 19.67
N LYS A 389 -49.00 -2.63 19.01
CA LYS A 389 -50.25 -3.37 18.76
C LYS A 389 -50.53 -4.42 19.84
N ASN A 390 -49.63 -5.39 19.96
CA ASN A 390 -49.80 -6.53 20.87
C ASN A 390 -48.47 -7.23 21.13
N VAL A 391 -48.46 -8.14 22.10
CA VAL A 391 -47.40 -9.12 22.33
C VAL A 391 -47.95 -10.51 22.05
N THR A 392 -47.19 -11.32 21.32
CA THR A 392 -47.52 -12.71 21.02
C THR A 392 -46.46 -13.67 21.59
N ASN A 393 -46.83 -14.92 21.86
CA ASN A 393 -45.87 -15.98 22.17
C ASN A 393 -45.27 -16.60 20.89
N VAL A 394 -44.39 -17.59 21.03
CA VAL A 394 -43.72 -18.26 19.90
C VAL A 394 -44.64 -19.00 18.94
N VAL A 395 -45.86 -19.35 19.35
CA VAL A 395 -46.87 -20.00 18.49
C VAL A 395 -47.81 -18.98 17.85
N GLY A 396 -47.59 -17.67 18.04
CA GLY A 396 -48.39 -16.60 17.46
C GLY A 396 -49.68 -16.27 18.21
N GLU A 397 -49.89 -16.85 19.40
CA GLU A 397 -51.03 -16.51 20.25
C GLU A 397 -50.82 -15.13 20.87
N GLU A 398 -51.85 -14.28 20.79
CA GLU A 398 -51.85 -12.97 21.43
C GLU A 398 -51.97 -13.12 22.95
N ILE A 399 -50.93 -12.71 23.67
CA ILE A 399 -50.87 -12.81 25.13
C ILE A 399 -51.16 -11.47 25.82
N LEU A 400 -50.95 -10.35 25.12
CA LEU A 400 -51.17 -9.02 25.65
C LEU A 400 -51.56 -8.05 24.53
N LEU A 401 -52.73 -7.41 24.64
CA LEU A 401 -53.12 -6.32 23.76
C LEU A 401 -52.61 -4.99 24.32
N LEU A 402 -52.09 -4.13 23.44
CA LEU A 402 -51.51 -2.84 23.78
C LEU A 402 -52.38 -1.68 23.26
N ASN A 403 -52.22 -0.50 23.86
CA ASN A 403 -52.98 0.72 23.59
C ASN A 403 -52.30 1.65 22.56
N GLY A 404 -51.09 1.32 22.11
CA GLY A 404 -50.39 2.04 21.04
C GLY A 404 -49.22 2.93 21.47
N SER A 405 -49.12 3.29 22.75
CA SER A 405 -48.14 4.29 23.26
C SER A 405 -47.40 3.85 24.52
N GLU A 406 -47.23 2.53 24.65
CA GLU A 406 -46.61 1.87 25.78
C GLU A 406 -45.18 2.36 26.01
N THR A 407 -44.91 2.77 27.25
CA THR A 407 -43.55 3.02 27.74
C THR A 407 -42.96 1.82 28.48
N SER A 408 -43.78 0.79 28.71
CA SER A 408 -43.34 -0.47 29.32
C SER A 408 -44.26 -1.63 28.95
N ILE A 409 -43.70 -2.83 28.90
CA ILE A 409 -44.43 -4.10 28.81
C ILE A 409 -44.15 -4.91 30.08
N ASP A 410 -45.21 -5.46 30.68
CA ASP A 410 -45.15 -6.32 31.85
C ASP A 410 -45.63 -7.73 31.49
N LEU A 411 -44.68 -8.67 31.48
CA LEU A 411 -44.88 -10.09 31.26
C LEU A 411 -44.62 -10.92 32.52
N GLU A 412 -44.58 -10.32 33.72
CA GLU A 412 -44.25 -11.04 34.96
C GLU A 412 -45.18 -12.23 35.23
N LYS A 413 -46.45 -12.15 34.79
CA LYS A 413 -47.47 -13.19 34.99
C LYS A 413 -47.43 -14.34 33.98
N PHE A 414 -46.63 -14.24 32.92
CA PHE A 414 -46.52 -15.27 31.88
C PHE A 414 -45.32 -16.19 32.11
N ASP A 415 -45.22 -17.31 31.43
CA ASP A 415 -44.08 -18.22 31.62
C ASP A 415 -42.76 -17.62 31.07
N SER A 416 -41.63 -18.10 31.55
CA SER A 416 -40.33 -17.77 30.95
C SER A 416 -40.28 -18.27 29.50
N GLY A 417 -39.72 -17.48 28.60
CA GLY A 417 -39.71 -17.82 27.18
C GLY A 417 -39.51 -16.62 26.25
N ILE A 418 -39.67 -16.89 24.97
CA ILE A 418 -39.56 -15.89 23.90
C ILE A 418 -40.95 -15.34 23.59
N TYR A 419 -41.04 -14.02 23.53
CA TYR A 419 -42.23 -13.28 23.14
C TYR A 419 -41.88 -12.32 22.00
N PHE A 420 -42.90 -11.84 21.29
CA PHE A 420 -42.77 -10.96 20.14
C PHE A 420 -43.66 -9.74 20.33
N LEU A 421 -43.08 -8.55 20.45
CA LEU A 421 -43.78 -7.28 20.44
C LEU A 421 -44.03 -6.86 18.99
N ASN A 422 -45.29 -6.74 18.60
CA ASN A 422 -45.67 -6.26 17.28
C ASN A 422 -46.10 -4.79 17.37
N TYR A 423 -45.60 -3.95 16.46
CA TYR A 423 -45.93 -2.55 16.37
C TYR A 423 -45.97 -2.08 14.92
N ILE A 424 -46.53 -0.89 14.70
CA ILE A 424 -46.67 -0.29 13.38
C ILE A 424 -45.76 0.93 13.32
N SER A 425 -44.93 0.99 12.26
CA SER A 425 -44.15 2.18 11.88
C SER A 425 -44.49 2.50 10.43
N GLY A 426 -45.05 3.69 10.18
CA GLY A 426 -45.57 4.04 8.85
C GLY A 426 -46.73 3.13 8.41
N GLN A 427 -46.52 2.33 7.35
CA GLN A 427 -47.50 1.37 6.81
C GLN A 427 -47.13 -0.10 7.07
N GLU A 428 -46.03 -0.35 7.77
CA GLU A 428 -45.51 -1.70 7.98
C GLU A 428 -45.74 -2.19 9.40
N ILE A 429 -46.01 -3.49 9.55
CA ILE A 429 -45.99 -4.17 10.84
C ILE A 429 -44.58 -4.68 11.06
N GLN A 430 -43.99 -4.31 12.19
CA GLN A 430 -42.65 -4.66 12.60
C GLN A 430 -42.72 -5.44 13.93
N THR A 431 -41.71 -6.27 14.19
CA THR A 431 -41.70 -7.17 15.35
C THR A 431 -40.36 -7.11 16.08
N ILE A 432 -40.40 -7.02 17.42
CA ILE A 432 -39.21 -7.10 18.28
C ILE A 432 -39.31 -8.33 19.19
N ARG A 433 -38.24 -9.11 19.25
CA ARG A 433 -38.12 -10.26 20.15
C ARG A 433 -37.86 -9.81 21.58
N LEU A 434 -38.67 -10.29 22.51
CA LEU A 434 -38.51 -10.13 23.96
C LEU A 434 -38.12 -11.46 24.59
N ILE A 435 -37.12 -11.47 25.46
CA ILE A 435 -36.66 -12.67 26.18
C ILE A 435 -37.00 -12.49 27.66
N LYS A 436 -37.91 -13.31 28.18
CA LYS A 436 -38.19 -13.42 29.61
C LYS A 436 -37.45 -14.63 30.18
N ASN A 437 -36.56 -14.38 31.14
CA ASN A 437 -35.86 -15.41 31.90
C ASN A 437 -36.72 -15.94 33.04
#